data_AF-A0A5J9UDQ7-F1
#
_entry.id   AF-A0A5J9UDQ7-F1
#
_cell.length_a   1.000
_cell.length_b   1.000
_cell.length_c   1.000
_cell.angle_alpha   90.00
_cell.angle_beta   90.00
_cell.angle_gamma   90.00
#
_symmetry.space_group_name_H-M   'P 1'
#
loop_
_entity.id
_entity.type
_entity.pdbx_description
1 polymer ?
#
loop_
_entity_poly.entity_id
_entity_poly.type
_entity_poly.pdbx_seq_one_letter_code
_entity_poly.pdbx_strand_id
1 'polypeptide(L)'
;MVLPTSSTAKALLHAQLELWNVSFAFVRSMALKSAVELGVADAIELHDSHEAKVHPSKIPCLGRLMRALTAAGVFGVQTPSGGGSDDPPLYYTLTPTSSLLVGLSPQSQAPITAMT
;
A
#
# COMPACT_ATOMS: atom_id res chain seq x y z
N MET A 1 -18.10 23.92 34.61
CA MET A 1 -18.01 22.65 33.85
C MET A 1 -18.67 22.89 32.50
N VAL A 2 -17.90 23.31 31.49
CA VAL A 2 -18.43 23.60 30.14
C VAL A 2 -18.44 22.28 29.38
N LEU A 3 -19.63 21.77 29.04
CA LEU A 3 -19.73 20.61 28.15
C LEU A 3 -19.13 21.00 26.79
N PRO A 4 -18.25 20.19 26.18
CA PRO A 4 -17.84 20.42 24.82
C PRO A 4 -19.10 20.41 23.95
N THR A 5 -19.41 21.55 23.34
CA THR A 5 -20.43 21.62 22.29
C THR A 5 -20.04 20.57 21.24
N SER A 6 -21.00 19.85 20.65
CA SER A 6 -20.69 18.85 19.59
C SER A 6 -19.71 19.41 18.54
N SER A 7 -19.76 20.72 18.31
CA SER A 7 -18.85 21.47 17.47
C SER A 7 -17.42 21.67 18.00
N THR A 8 -17.08 21.54 19.27
CA THR A 8 -15.67 21.52 19.68
C THR A 8 -15.08 20.12 19.58
N ALA A 9 -15.87 19.09 19.92
CA ALA A 9 -15.48 17.69 19.84
C ALA A 9 -15.10 17.25 18.41
N LYS A 10 -15.93 17.57 17.39
CA LYS A 10 -15.59 17.21 16.00
C LYS A 10 -14.33 17.89 15.46
N ALA A 11 -13.97 19.07 15.98
CA ALA A 11 -12.84 19.86 15.49
C ALA A 11 -11.54 19.29 16.05
N LEU A 12 -11.58 18.88 17.32
CA LEU A 12 -10.50 18.13 17.94
C LEU A 12 -10.28 16.78 17.25
N LEU A 13 -11.35 16.04 16.92
CA LEU A 13 -11.22 14.78 16.18
C LEU A 13 -10.60 14.97 14.79
N HIS A 14 -11.03 16.02 14.07
CA HIS A 14 -10.46 16.34 12.76
C HIS A 14 -8.97 16.73 12.86
N ALA A 15 -8.63 17.61 13.80
CA ALA A 15 -7.24 18.01 14.03
C ALA A 15 -6.35 16.81 14.44
N GLN A 16 -6.90 15.90 15.26
CA GLN A 16 -6.21 14.68 15.65
C GLN A 16 -6.00 13.77 14.44
N LEU A 17 -7.02 13.54 13.62
CA LEU A 17 -6.92 12.76 12.38
C LEU A 17 -5.83 13.33 11.45
N GLU A 18 -5.79 14.65 11.29
CA GLU A 18 -4.80 15.35 10.49
C GLU A 18 -3.39 15.15 11.04
N LEU A 19 -3.21 15.27 12.36
CA LEU A 19 -1.94 15.02 13.03
C LEU A 19 -1.46 13.57 12.82
N TRP A 20 -2.37 12.59 12.94
CA TRP A 20 -2.06 11.19 12.66
C TRP A 20 -1.70 10.97 11.18
N ASN A 21 -2.41 11.63 10.26
CA ASN A 21 -2.13 11.51 8.84
C ASN A 21 -0.74 12.02 8.48
N VAL A 22 -0.33 13.16 9.02
CA VAL A 22 1.02 13.72 8.84
C VAL A 22 2.05 12.83 9.52
N SER A 23 1.80 12.40 10.76
CA SER A 23 2.74 11.55 11.51
C SER A 23 3.02 10.22 10.82
N PHE A 24 1.99 9.61 10.20
CA PHE A 24 2.13 8.34 9.47
C PHE A 24 2.43 8.50 7.97
N ALA A 25 2.57 9.72 7.46
CA ALA A 25 2.90 9.96 6.05
C ALA A 25 4.24 9.33 5.65
N PHE A 26 5.23 9.37 6.55
CA PHE A 26 6.52 8.69 6.36
C PHE A 26 6.36 7.17 6.19
N VAL A 27 5.51 6.53 6.99
CA VAL A 27 5.26 5.08 6.91
C VAL A 27 4.66 4.71 5.56
N ARG A 28 3.70 5.51 5.06
CA ARG A 28 3.12 5.32 3.72
C ARG A 28 4.18 5.47 2.62
N SER A 29 5.09 6.44 2.78
CA SER A 29 6.19 6.68 1.82
C SER A 29 7.21 5.54 1.82
N MET A 30 7.58 5.01 2.99
CA MET A 30 8.47 3.85 3.10
C MET A 30 7.79 2.57 2.61
N ALA A 31 6.50 2.42 2.86
CA ALA A 31 5.72 1.32 2.33
C ALA A 31 5.70 1.36 0.80
N LEU A 32 5.48 2.54 0.22
CA LEU A 32 5.49 2.75 -1.22
C LEU A 32 6.87 2.42 -1.82
N LYS A 33 7.94 2.96 -1.23
CA LYS A 33 9.32 2.65 -1.62
C LYS A 33 9.59 1.15 -1.60
N SER A 34 9.17 0.46 -0.53
CA SER A 34 9.33 -0.99 -0.41
C SER A 34 8.57 -1.75 -1.49
N ALA A 35 7.36 -1.32 -1.85
CA ALA A 35 6.58 -1.96 -2.93
C ALA A 35 7.23 -1.78 -4.31
N VAL A 36 7.87 -0.64 -4.56
CA VAL A 36 8.65 -0.40 -5.78
C VAL A 36 9.91 -1.27 -5.79
N GLU A 37 10.68 -1.30 -4.70
CA GLU A 37 11.90 -2.12 -4.58
C GLU A 37 11.60 -3.61 -4.73
N LEU A 38 10.47 -4.07 -4.22
CA LEU A 38 10.04 -5.46 -4.29
C LEU A 38 9.42 -5.85 -5.65
N GLY A 39 9.22 -4.91 -6.58
CA GLY A 39 8.62 -5.25 -7.87
C GLY A 39 7.13 -5.58 -7.79
N VAL A 40 6.40 -5.06 -6.79
CA VAL A 40 5.02 -5.51 -6.56
C VAL A 40 4.09 -5.08 -7.68
N ALA A 41 4.31 -3.90 -8.27
CA ALA A 41 3.51 -3.45 -9.41
C ALA A 41 3.74 -4.34 -10.64
N ASP A 42 5.01 -4.61 -10.97
CA ASP A 42 5.40 -5.49 -12.07
C ASP A 42 4.88 -6.92 -11.87
N ALA A 43 4.96 -7.46 -10.65
CA ALA A 43 4.46 -8.80 -10.32
C ALA A 43 2.92 -8.91 -10.44
N ILE A 44 2.18 -7.83 -10.17
CA ILE A 44 0.72 -7.81 -10.35
C ILE A 44 0.36 -7.69 -11.83
N GLU A 45 1.09 -6.90 -12.62
CA GLU A 45 0.85 -6.74 -14.07
C GLU A 45 1.16 -8.03 -14.84
N LEU A 46 2.30 -8.66 -14.55
CA LEU A 46 2.72 -9.89 -15.22
C LEU A 46 1.82 -11.08 -14.87
N HIS A 47 0.93 -10.94 -13.87
CA HIS A 47 0.11 -12.01 -13.29
C HIS A 47 0.93 -13.20 -12.79
N ASP A 48 2.25 -13.01 -12.65
CA ASP A 48 3.18 -14.04 -12.22
C ASP A 48 3.53 -13.81 -10.75
N SER A 49 2.70 -14.38 -9.89
CA SER A 49 2.85 -14.34 -8.43
C SER A 49 4.19 -14.91 -7.93
N HIS A 50 5.00 -15.50 -8.82
CA HIS A 50 6.31 -16.07 -8.53
C HIS A 50 7.48 -15.06 -8.64
N GLU A 51 7.27 -13.87 -9.23
CA GLU A 51 8.35 -12.89 -9.40
C GLU A 51 8.56 -11.94 -8.22
N ALA A 52 7.59 -11.84 -7.31
CA ALA A 52 7.85 -11.24 -6.01
C ALA A 52 8.81 -12.19 -5.26
N LYS A 53 10.13 -11.96 -5.41
CA LYS A 53 11.26 -12.68 -4.77
C LYS A 53 11.24 -12.52 -3.25
N VAL A 54 10.12 -12.86 -2.62
CA VAL A 54 9.84 -12.72 -1.21
C VAL A 54 9.96 -14.10 -0.60
N HIS A 55 10.98 -14.25 0.24
CA HIS A 55 11.17 -15.47 1.02
C HIS A 55 9.88 -15.81 1.78
N PRO A 56 9.45 -17.08 1.88
CA PRO A 56 8.16 -17.47 2.47
C PRO A 56 7.91 -16.92 3.88
N SER A 57 8.97 -16.70 4.68
CA SER A 57 8.87 -16.06 6.00
C SER A 57 8.42 -14.59 5.99
N LYS A 58 8.54 -13.89 4.84
CA LYS A 58 8.18 -12.48 4.67
C LYS A 58 6.85 -12.27 3.95
N ILE A 59 6.19 -13.34 3.49
CA ILE A 59 4.82 -13.29 2.95
C ILE A 59 3.84 -12.57 3.88
N PRO A 60 3.79 -12.84 5.22
CA PRO A 60 2.89 -12.10 6.09
C PRO A 60 3.25 -10.61 6.22
N CYS A 61 4.52 -10.25 6.07
CA CYS A 61 4.96 -8.85 6.07
C CYS A 61 4.53 -8.14 4.78
N LEU A 62 4.66 -8.81 3.62
CA LEU A 62 4.15 -8.32 2.34
C LEU A 62 2.64 -8.13 2.38
N GLY A 63 1.90 -9.07 2.96
CA GLY A 63 0.44 -8.94 3.13
C GLY A 63 0.06 -7.70 3.95
N ARG A 64 0.77 -7.40 5.05
CA ARG A 64 0.53 -6.17 5.83
C ARG A 64 0.87 -4.92 5.04
N LEU A 65 1.98 -4.94 4.29
CA LEU A 65 2.39 -3.84 3.43
C LEU A 65 1.32 -3.54 2.37
N MET A 66 0.84 -4.58 1.69
CA MET A 66 -0.18 -4.45 0.66
C MET A 66 -1.51 -3.96 1.21
N ARG A 67 -1.92 -4.40 2.39
CA ARG A 67 -3.11 -3.87 3.08
C ARG A 67 -2.95 -2.38 3.40
N ALA A 68 -1.78 -1.94 3.87
CA ALA A 68 -1.52 -0.53 4.16
C ALA A 68 -1.55 0.33 2.88
N LEU A 69 -0.97 -0.16 1.78
CA LEU A 69 -0.97 0.54 0.50
C LEU A 69 -2.34 0.56 -0.17
N THR A 70 -3.14 -0.49 0.02
CA THR A 70 -4.54 -0.53 -0.41
C THR A 70 -5.39 0.47 0.37
N ALA A 71 -5.21 0.54 1.70
CA ALA A 71 -5.88 1.54 2.53
C ALA A 71 -5.47 2.98 2.18
N ALA A 72 -4.26 3.16 1.64
CA ALA A 72 -3.78 4.44 1.12
C ALA A 72 -4.26 4.74 -0.32
N GLY A 73 -5.00 3.83 -0.97
CA GLY A 73 -5.50 3.98 -2.34
C GLY A 73 -4.43 3.83 -3.43
N VAL A 74 -3.24 3.32 -3.09
CA VAL A 74 -2.15 3.08 -4.06
C VAL A 74 -2.43 1.80 -4.84
N PHE A 75 -2.85 0.73 -4.17
CA PHE A 75 -3.27 -0.52 -4.81
C PHE A 75 -4.77 -0.76 -4.57
N GLY A 76 -5.39 -1.53 -5.47
CA GLY A 76 -6.75 -2.00 -5.30
C GLY A 76 -6.76 -3.38 -4.66
N VAL A 77 -7.88 -3.72 -4.03
CA VAL A 77 -8.15 -5.09 -3.60
C VAL A 77 -9.50 -5.51 -4.14
N GLN A 78 -9.53 -6.68 -4.78
CA GLN A 78 -10.75 -7.34 -5.21
C GLN A 78 -10.95 -8.57 -4.34
N THR A 79 -12.05 -8.57 -3.58
CA THR A 79 -12.54 -9.75 -2.89
C THR A 79 -13.49 -10.47 -3.84
N PRO A 80 -13.22 -11.71 -4.24
CA PRO A 80 -14.16 -12.46 -5.07
C PRO A 80 -15.44 -12.65 -4.26
N SER A 81 -16.52 -12.02 -4.71
CA SER A 81 -17.85 -12.19 -4.13
C SER A 81 -18.34 -13.59 -4.48
N GLY A 82 -18.01 -14.60 -3.66
CA GLY A 82 -18.48 -15.97 -3.94
C GLY A 82 -17.88 -17.11 -3.11
N GLY A 83 -16.89 -16.89 -2.24
CA GLY A 83 -16.32 -17.95 -1.41
C GLY A 83 -16.79 -17.87 0.04
N GLY A 84 -17.64 -18.80 0.49
CA GLY A 84 -18.06 -18.94 1.88
C GLY A 84 -16.95 -19.47 2.81
N SER A 85 -15.73 -19.00 2.65
CA SER A 85 -14.58 -19.28 3.52
C SER A 85 -14.32 -18.06 4.40
N ASP A 86 -14.06 -18.28 5.70
CA ASP A 86 -13.75 -17.21 6.68
C ASP A 86 -12.52 -16.34 6.31
N ASP A 87 -11.72 -16.75 5.32
CA ASP A 87 -10.56 -16.01 4.79
C ASP A 87 -10.53 -16.10 3.24
N PRO A 88 -11.30 -15.28 2.50
CA PRO A 88 -11.30 -15.32 1.05
C PRO A 88 -9.94 -14.85 0.50
N PRO A 89 -9.42 -15.48 -0.57
CA PRO A 89 -8.17 -15.05 -1.20
C PRO A 89 -8.32 -13.61 -1.72
N LEU A 90 -7.54 -12.69 -1.16
CA LEU A 90 -7.48 -11.30 -1.58
C LEU A 90 -6.65 -11.18 -2.87
N TYR A 91 -7.28 -10.73 -3.95
CA TYR A 91 -6.57 -10.42 -5.18
C TYR A 91 -6.23 -8.93 -5.21
N TYR A 92 -4.94 -8.60 -5.31
CA TYR A 92 -4.50 -7.22 -5.44
C TYR A 92 -4.58 -6.78 -6.90
N THR A 93 -5.07 -5.57 -7.14
CA THR A 93 -5.14 -4.97 -8.47
C THR A 93 -4.36 -3.67 -8.53
N LEU A 94 -3.96 -3.29 -9.74
CA LEU A 94 -3.37 -1.99 -9.98
C LEU A 94 -4.48 -0.92 -10.01
N THR A 95 -4.21 0.21 -9.38
CA THR A 95 -4.95 1.46 -9.58
C THR A 95 -4.22 2.30 -10.63
N PRO A 96 -4.81 3.39 -11.15
CA PRO A 96 -4.08 4.31 -12.01
C PRO A 96 -2.78 4.82 -11.38
N THR A 97 -2.77 4.98 -10.05
CA THR A 97 -1.59 5.41 -9.30
C THR A 97 -0.48 4.36 -9.27
N SER A 98 -0.82 3.09 -9.01
CA SER A 98 0.19 2.02 -9.02
C SER A 98 0.60 1.58 -10.42
N SER A 99 -0.19 1.87 -11.44
CA SER A 99 0.20 1.66 -12.85
C SER A 99 1.40 2.53 -13.25
N LEU A 100 1.61 3.69 -12.61
CA LEU A 100 2.79 4.52 -12.82
C LEU A 100 4.06 3.95 -12.16
N LEU A 101 3.91 2.97 -11.26
CA LEU A 101 5.03 2.32 -10.58
C LEU A 101 5.61 1.16 -11.38
N VAL A 102 4.89 0.70 -12.40
CA VAL A 102 5.31 -0.35 -13.32
C VAL A 102 6.59 0.10 -14.04
N GLY A 103 7.64 -0.72 -13.98
CA GLY A 103 8.94 -0.43 -14.57
C GLY A 103 9.85 0.51 -13.76
N LEU A 104 9.40 1.02 -12.60
CA LEU A 104 10.26 1.76 -11.66
C LEU A 104 11.05 0.85 -10.72
N SER A 105 10.78 -0.45 -10.76
CA SER A 105 11.48 -1.41 -9.92
C SER A 105 12.96 -1.50 -10.31
N PRO A 106 13.86 -1.67 -9.33
CA PRO A 106 15.31 -1.67 -9.56
C PRO A 106 15.80 -2.78 -10.51
N GLN A 107 14.93 -3.74 -10.88
CA GLN A 107 15.21 -4.78 -11.88
C GLN A 107 14.90 -4.33 -13.32
N SER A 108 14.02 -3.33 -13.52
CA SER A 108 13.69 -2.73 -14.82
C SER A 108 14.60 -1.54 -15.16
N GLN A 109 15.28 -0.96 -14.16
CA GLN A 109 16.19 0.16 -14.39
C GLN A 109 17.56 -0.30 -14.94
N ALA A 110 17.69 -0.31 -16.27
CA ALA A 110 18.92 0.20 -16.87
C ALA A 110 19.14 1.67 -16.44
N PRO A 111 20.38 2.13 -16.26
CA PRO A 111 20.76 2.96 -15.13
C PRO A 111 20.39 4.44 -15.34
N ILE A 112 19.53 4.97 -14.48
CA ILE A 112 19.43 6.42 -14.26
C ILE A 112 20.37 6.89 -13.11
N THR A 113 21.14 5.96 -12.53
CA THR A 113 22.15 6.19 -11.48
C THR A 113 23.58 6.33 -12.02
N ALA A 114 23.77 6.64 -13.30
CA ALA A 114 25.08 6.95 -13.88
C ALA A 114 25.36 8.47 -13.88
N MET A 115 25.22 9.15 -12.74
CA MET A 115 25.67 10.55 -12.59
C MET A 115 25.78 10.97 -11.12
N THR A 116 26.66 10.31 -10.38
CA THR A 116 27.39 10.89 -9.23
C THR A 116 28.74 10.24 -9.13
#